data_AF-A0A7W6JQG7-F1
#
_entry.id   AF-A0A7W6JQG7-F1
#
_cell.length_a   1.000
_cell.length_b   1.000
_cell.length_c   1.000
_cell.angle_alpha   90.00
_cell.angle_beta   90.00
_cell.angle_gamma   90.00
#
_symmetry.space_group_name_H-M   'P 1'
#
loop_
_entity.id
_entity.type
_entity.pdbx_description
1 polymer ?
#
loop_
_entity_poly.entity_id
_entity_poly.type
_entity_poly.pdbx_seq_one_letter_code
_entity_poly.pdbx_strand_id
1 'polypeptide(L)'
;MLAALDEIEMLIAQPELDQLRLSRVRLYISKVNGERRNKVDQLCQELERQATGVLADQLAALRQANIEKRIEYTMHVGSWGPREVAADWPGYCRASVALARSIREQVAIEQALLCMTSENADPLALSNPRGYMGRQLPNQDIGAPHGHPPRPHLR
;
A
#
# COMPACT_ATOMS: atom_id res chain seq x y z
N MET A 1 -1.18 -6.06 1.02
CA MET A 1 -1.58 -4.71 0.54
C MET A 1 -2.04 -3.80 1.66
N LEU A 2 -3.04 -4.17 2.47
CA LEU A 2 -3.55 -3.34 3.58
C LEU A 2 -2.44 -2.90 4.55
N ALA A 3 -1.55 -3.81 4.97
CA ALA A 3 -0.40 -3.47 5.82
C ALA A 3 0.52 -2.38 5.24
N ALA A 4 0.65 -2.29 3.91
CA ALA A 4 1.44 -1.23 3.28
C ALA A 4 0.68 0.11 3.23
N LEU A 5 -0.66 0.07 3.17
CA LEU A 5 -1.49 1.26 3.35
C LEU A 5 -1.41 1.76 4.80
N ASP A 6 -1.37 0.85 5.78
CA ASP A 6 -1.16 1.24 7.19
C ASP A 6 0.21 1.92 7.35
N GLU A 7 1.25 1.40 6.70
CA GLU A 7 2.58 2.00 6.76
C GLU A 7 2.68 3.36 6.07
N ILE A 8 2.09 3.55 4.89
CA ILE A 8 2.12 4.86 4.24
C ILE A 8 1.36 5.90 5.08
N GLU A 9 0.27 5.51 5.75
CA GLU A 9 -0.46 6.39 6.65
C GLU A 9 0.32 6.75 7.90
N MET A 10 1.04 5.79 8.49
CA MET A 10 1.96 6.08 9.59
C MET A 10 3.08 7.04 9.17
N LEU A 11 3.54 6.97 7.92
CA LEU A 11 4.59 7.86 7.41
C LEU A 11 4.07 9.27 7.17
N ILE A 12 2.93 9.43 6.50
CA ILE A 12 2.37 10.75 6.18
C ILE A 12 1.77 11.45 7.41
N ALA A 13 1.59 10.74 8.53
CA ALA A 13 1.26 11.34 9.82
C ALA A 13 2.47 11.96 10.53
N GLN A 14 3.70 11.70 10.06
CA GLN A 14 4.92 12.25 10.65
C GLN A 14 5.22 13.65 10.09
N PRO A 15 5.73 14.56 10.93
CA PRO A 15 6.08 15.91 10.49
C PRO A 15 7.28 15.95 9.54
N GLU A 16 8.15 14.94 9.62
CA GLU A 16 9.39 14.85 8.84
C GLU A 16 9.32 13.74 7.79
N LEU A 17 9.95 14.00 6.65
CA LEU A 17 10.02 13.07 5.53
C LEU A 17 11.12 12.02 5.75
N ASP A 18 10.73 10.76 5.93
CA ASP A 18 11.62 9.60 5.75
C ASP A 18 11.62 9.16 4.28
N GLN A 19 12.54 9.72 3.48
CA GLN A 19 12.61 9.47 2.04
C GLN A 19 12.80 8.00 1.68
N LEU A 20 13.62 7.28 2.44
CA LEU A 20 13.97 5.90 2.14
C LEU A 20 12.78 4.98 2.41
N ARG A 21 12.16 5.13 3.58
CA ARG A 21 11.00 4.33 3.97
C ARG A 21 9.80 4.64 3.09
N LEU A 22 9.58 5.92 2.77
CA LEU A 22 8.53 6.34 1.83
C LEU A 22 8.72 5.73 0.45
N SER A 23 9.94 5.78 -0.10
CA SER A 23 10.21 5.23 -1.44
C SER A 23 9.96 3.73 -1.51
N ARG A 24 10.34 2.99 -0.45
CA ARG A 24 10.10 1.55 -0.32
C ARG A 24 8.61 1.21 -0.26
N VAL A 25 7.84 1.89 0.61
CA VAL A 25 6.40 1.62 0.73
C VAL A 25 5.67 1.98 -0.57
N ARG A 26 6.00 3.11 -1.22
CA ARG A 26 5.38 3.52 -2.48
C ARG A 26 5.64 2.51 -3.61
N LEU A 27 6.87 1.99 -3.72
CA LEU A 27 7.22 0.96 -4.69
C LEU A 27 6.42 -0.33 -4.43
N TYR A 28 6.36 -0.76 -3.16
CA TYR A 28 5.62 -1.96 -2.80
C TYR A 28 4.12 -1.80 -3.08
N ILE A 29 3.51 -0.66 -2.69
CA ILE A 29 2.11 -0.34 -3.01
C ILE A 29 1.90 -0.37 -4.53
N SER A 30 2.78 0.24 -5.33
CA SER A 30 2.65 0.25 -6.80
C SER A 30 2.57 -1.18 -7.35
N LYS A 31 3.45 -2.06 -6.86
CA LYS A 31 3.49 -3.47 -7.26
C LYS A 31 2.21 -4.21 -6.85
N VAL A 32 1.88 -4.23 -5.55
CA VAL A 32 0.75 -5.02 -5.06
C VAL A 32 -0.60 -4.47 -5.53
N ASN A 33 -0.73 -3.15 -5.69
CA ASN A 33 -1.93 -2.54 -6.27
C ASN A 33 -2.06 -2.87 -7.77
N GLY A 34 -0.94 -3.00 -8.50
CA GLY A 34 -0.95 -3.53 -9.87
C GLY A 34 -1.43 -4.98 -9.93
N GLU A 35 -0.84 -5.85 -9.10
CA GLU A 35 -1.23 -7.27 -8.99
C GLU A 35 -2.72 -7.43 -8.63
N ARG A 36 -3.20 -6.65 -7.65
CA ARG A 36 -4.61 -6.61 -7.25
C ARG A 36 -5.53 -6.31 -8.42
N ARG A 37 -5.29 -5.20 -9.11
CA ARG A 37 -6.18 -4.72 -10.17
C ARG A 37 -6.25 -5.71 -11.33
N ASN A 38 -5.13 -6.36 -11.66
CA ASN A 38 -5.10 -7.42 -12.67
C ASN A 38 -5.91 -8.64 -12.22
N LYS A 39 -5.80 -9.03 -10.96
CA LYS A 39 -6.56 -10.16 -10.41
C LYS A 39 -8.07 -9.86 -10.37
N VAL A 40 -8.45 -8.65 -9.96
CA VAL A 40 -9.84 -8.17 -9.96
C VAL A 40 -10.41 -8.19 -11.38
N ASP A 41 -9.71 -7.65 -12.36
CA ASP A 41 -10.19 -7.65 -13.76
C ASP A 41 -10.36 -9.08 -14.31
N GLN A 42 -9.43 -10.00 -14.00
CA GLN A 42 -9.57 -11.42 -14.35
C GLN A 42 -10.80 -12.07 -13.71
N LEU A 43 -11.05 -11.82 -12.42
CA LEU A 43 -12.21 -12.36 -11.70
C LEU A 43 -13.52 -11.80 -12.26
N CYS A 44 -13.58 -10.49 -12.52
CA CYS A 44 -14.76 -9.88 -13.13
C CYS A 44 -15.05 -10.50 -14.50
N GLN A 45 -14.03 -10.68 -15.36
CA GLN A 45 -14.20 -11.30 -16.67
C GLN A 45 -14.71 -12.75 -16.58
N GLU A 46 -14.29 -13.52 -15.58
CA GLU A 46 -14.77 -14.89 -15.39
C GLU A 46 -16.23 -14.91 -14.92
N LEU A 47 -16.57 -14.05 -13.95
CA LEU A 47 -17.93 -13.97 -13.40
C LEU A 47 -18.93 -13.37 -14.40
N GLU A 48 -18.51 -12.40 -15.22
CA GLU A 48 -19.35 -11.77 -16.25
C GLU A 48 -19.89 -12.78 -17.27
N ARG A 49 -19.15 -13.85 -17.58
CA ARG A 49 -19.62 -14.89 -18.52
C ARG A 49 -20.85 -15.66 -18.00
N GLN A 50 -21.06 -15.65 -16.69
CA GLN A 50 -22.08 -16.42 -16.01
C GLN A 50 -23.13 -15.52 -15.32
N ALA A 51 -22.81 -14.24 -15.13
CA ALA A 51 -23.65 -13.27 -14.46
C ALA A 51 -24.79 -12.77 -15.37
N THR A 52 -25.96 -12.54 -14.77
CA THR A 52 -27.10 -11.88 -15.42
C THR A 52 -27.73 -10.88 -14.46
N GLY A 53 -28.44 -9.89 -15.02
CA GLY A 53 -29.13 -8.86 -14.24
C GLY A 53 -28.18 -8.05 -13.35
N VAL A 54 -28.61 -7.79 -12.11
CA VAL A 54 -27.94 -6.87 -11.18
C VAL A 54 -26.46 -7.21 -10.93
N LEU A 55 -26.10 -8.51 -10.91
CA LEU A 55 -24.71 -8.92 -10.72
C LEU A 55 -23.82 -8.51 -11.90
N ALA A 56 -24.32 -8.61 -13.14
CA ALA A 56 -23.58 -8.19 -14.32
C ALA A 56 -23.32 -6.67 -14.30
N ASP A 57 -24.32 -5.88 -13.90
CA ASP A 57 -24.20 -4.42 -13.77
C ASP A 57 -23.17 -4.05 -12.68
N GLN A 58 -23.17 -4.76 -11.55
CA GLN A 58 -22.21 -4.56 -10.47
C GLN A 58 -20.77 -4.90 -10.88
N LEU A 59 -20.56 -5.97 -11.64
CA LEU A 59 -19.25 -6.35 -12.16
C LEU A 59 -18.73 -5.34 -13.19
N ALA A 60 -19.60 -4.87 -14.10
CA ALA A 60 -19.26 -3.83 -15.06
C ALA A 60 -18.88 -2.51 -14.36
N ALA A 61 -19.66 -2.10 -13.36
CA ALA A 61 -19.36 -0.93 -12.53
C ALA A 61 -18.02 -1.09 -11.79
N LEU A 62 -17.72 -2.28 -11.27
CA LEU A 62 -16.45 -2.56 -10.60
C LEU A 62 -15.25 -2.43 -11.55
N ARG A 63 -15.37 -2.91 -12.79
CA ARG A 63 -14.31 -2.78 -13.80
C ARG A 63 -14.08 -1.33 -14.19
N GLN A 64 -15.17 -0.57 -14.39
CA GLN A 64 -15.08 0.86 -14.69
C GLN A 64 -14.38 1.63 -13.55
N ALA A 65 -14.77 1.37 -12.29
CA ALA A 65 -14.11 1.94 -11.13
C ALA A 65 -12.61 1.57 -11.09
N ASN A 66 -12.24 0.34 -11.41
CA ASN A 66 -10.83 -0.09 -11.45
C ASN A 66 -10.00 0.72 -12.47
N ILE A 67 -10.57 1.04 -13.64
CA ILE A 67 -9.94 1.92 -14.66
C ILE A 67 -9.75 3.34 -14.11
N GLU A 68 -10.80 3.91 -13.51
CA GLU A 68 -10.75 5.26 -12.93
C GLU A 68 -9.72 5.35 -11.81
N LYS A 69 -9.70 4.38 -10.89
CA LYS A 69 -8.70 4.31 -9.81
C LYS A 69 -7.28 4.10 -10.35
N ARG A 70 -7.12 3.43 -11.49
CA ARG A 70 -5.82 3.34 -12.16
C ARG A 70 -5.34 4.69 -12.66
N ILE A 71 -6.22 5.49 -13.24
CA ILE A 71 -5.90 6.85 -13.70
C ILE A 71 -5.54 7.72 -12.49
N GLU A 72 -6.39 7.73 -11.45
CA GLU A 72 -6.16 8.47 -10.19
C GLU A 72 -4.78 8.16 -9.59
N TYR A 73 -4.44 6.87 -9.44
CA TYR A 73 -3.15 6.45 -8.91
C TYR A 73 -1.97 6.87 -9.79
N THR A 74 -2.11 6.74 -11.11
CA THR A 74 -1.05 7.10 -12.07
C THR A 74 -0.79 8.60 -12.04
N MET A 75 -1.84 9.41 -12.01
CA MET A 75 -1.74 10.87 -11.87
C MET A 75 -1.05 11.23 -10.56
N HIS A 76 -1.44 10.62 -9.43
CA HIS A 76 -0.79 10.88 -8.15
C HIS A 76 0.71 10.55 -8.17
N VAL A 77 1.10 9.39 -8.70
CA VAL A 77 2.52 9.01 -8.80
C VAL A 77 3.28 9.97 -9.73
N GLY A 78 2.68 10.40 -10.83
CA GLY A 78 3.27 11.35 -11.78
C GLY A 78 3.43 12.76 -11.22
N SER A 79 2.47 13.23 -10.41
CA SER A 79 2.53 14.56 -9.78
C SER A 79 3.50 14.61 -8.59
N TRP A 80 3.76 13.48 -7.94
CA TRP A 80 4.57 13.42 -6.72
C TRP A 80 5.86 12.62 -6.92
N GLY A 81 6.76 13.14 -7.76
CA GLY A 81 8.12 12.63 -7.90
C GLY A 81 8.96 12.87 -6.63
N PRO A 82 10.15 12.24 -6.50
CA PRO A 82 10.98 12.39 -5.31
C PRO A 82 11.35 13.84 -4.99
N ARG A 83 11.53 14.68 -6.01
CA ARG A 83 11.87 16.10 -5.84
C ARG A 83 10.67 16.90 -5.32
N GLU A 84 9.49 16.67 -5.89
CA GLU A 84 8.25 17.34 -5.51
C GLU A 84 7.85 16.97 -4.07
N VAL A 85 8.02 15.70 -3.69
CA VAL A 85 7.78 15.25 -2.32
C VAL A 85 8.75 15.90 -1.33
N ALA A 86 10.02 16.03 -1.68
CA ALA A 86 11.00 16.70 -0.83
C ALA A 86 10.76 18.22 -0.72
N ALA A 87 10.23 18.83 -1.79
CA ALA A 87 9.92 20.26 -1.83
C ALA A 87 8.62 20.62 -1.10
N ASP A 88 7.59 19.76 -1.15
CA ASP A 88 6.29 19.98 -0.50
C ASP A 88 5.79 18.70 0.19
N TRP A 89 6.44 18.36 1.29
CA TRP A 89 6.05 17.23 2.13
C TRP A 89 4.60 17.35 2.66
N PRO A 90 4.14 18.50 3.21
CA PRO A 90 2.77 18.64 3.68
C PRO A 90 1.72 18.48 2.57
N GLY A 91 1.98 18.98 1.37
CA GLY A 91 1.11 18.80 0.21
C GLY A 91 1.02 17.33 -0.21
N TYR A 92 2.16 16.64 -0.26
CA TYR A 92 2.19 15.21 -0.51
C TYR A 92 1.37 14.42 0.52
N CYS A 93 1.49 14.75 1.81
CA CYS A 93 0.74 14.09 2.88
C CYS A 93 -0.77 14.21 2.66
N ARG A 94 -1.27 15.44 2.40
CA ARG A 94 -2.69 15.67 2.14
C ARG A 94 -3.20 14.87 0.93
N ALA A 95 -2.44 14.89 -0.17
CA ALA A 95 -2.80 14.14 -1.38
C ALA A 95 -2.78 12.62 -1.14
N SER A 96 -1.84 12.13 -0.34
CA SER A 96 -1.66 10.71 -0.06
C SER A 96 -2.72 10.15 0.89
N VAL A 97 -3.23 10.94 1.85
CA VAL A 97 -4.35 10.55 2.71
C VAL A 97 -5.59 10.26 1.86
N ALA A 98 -5.92 11.14 0.91
CA ALA A 98 -7.07 10.95 0.03
C ALA A 98 -6.91 9.68 -0.83
N LEU A 99 -5.72 9.46 -1.40
CA LEU A 99 -5.44 8.28 -2.21
C LEU A 99 -5.49 6.99 -1.38
N ALA A 100 -4.90 6.97 -0.17
CA ALA A 100 -4.91 5.79 0.69
C ALA A 100 -6.34 5.38 1.07
N ARG A 101 -7.18 6.35 1.40
CA ARG A 101 -8.61 6.12 1.67
C ARG A 101 -9.34 5.57 0.44
N SER A 102 -9.15 6.21 -0.72
CA SER A 102 -9.72 5.80 -2.01
C SER A 102 -9.37 4.35 -2.35
N ILE A 103 -8.12 3.94 -2.12
CA ILE A 103 -7.67 2.55 -2.32
C ILE A 103 -8.34 1.59 -1.33
N ARG A 104 -8.47 1.96 -0.05
CA ARG A 104 -9.12 1.08 0.95
C ARG A 104 -10.59 0.86 0.65
N GLU A 105 -11.33 1.93 0.31
CA GLU A 105 -12.74 1.84 -0.05
C GLU A 105 -12.93 0.91 -1.26
N GLN A 106 -12.06 1.04 -2.27
CA GLN A 106 -12.06 0.17 -3.44
C GLN A 106 -11.80 -1.31 -3.07
N VAL A 107 -10.81 -1.58 -2.20
CA VAL A 107 -10.53 -2.95 -1.72
C VAL A 107 -11.73 -3.54 -0.98
N ALA A 108 -12.43 -2.74 -0.16
CA ALA A 108 -13.61 -3.21 0.57
C ALA A 108 -14.77 -3.58 -0.39
N ILE A 109 -15.01 -2.77 -1.42
CA ILE A 109 -16.01 -3.06 -2.46
C ILE A 109 -15.66 -4.35 -3.21
N GLU A 110 -14.40 -4.51 -3.59
CA GLU A 110 -13.91 -5.71 -4.27
C GLU A 110 -14.08 -6.97 -3.42
N GLN A 111 -13.74 -6.89 -2.13
CA GLN A 111 -13.93 -8.00 -1.21
C GLN A 111 -15.41 -8.36 -1.05
N ALA A 112 -16.28 -7.36 -0.91
CA ALA A 112 -17.71 -7.57 -0.79
C ALA A 112 -18.31 -8.24 -2.04
N LEU A 113 -17.84 -7.87 -3.25
CA LEU A 113 -18.39 -8.40 -4.49
C LEU A 113 -17.75 -9.72 -4.93
N LEU A 114 -16.43 -9.88 -4.74
CA LEU A 114 -15.65 -10.99 -5.31
C LEU A 114 -15.25 -12.07 -4.30
N CYS A 115 -15.21 -11.77 -3.00
CA CYS A 115 -14.84 -12.77 -1.98
C CYS A 115 -16.06 -13.51 -1.40
N MET A 116 -17.30 -13.06 -1.63
CA MET A 116 -18.50 -13.81 -1.23
C MET A 116 -18.77 -15.05 -2.11
N THR A 117 -18.08 -15.20 -3.24
CA THR A 117 -18.33 -16.26 -4.23
C THR A 117 -17.30 -17.41 -4.19
N SER A 118 -16.24 -17.32 -3.38
CA SER A 118 -15.17 -18.33 -3.32
C SER A 118 -15.13 -19.03 -1.97
N GLU A 119 -15.59 -20.27 -1.91
CA GLU A 119 -15.70 -21.06 -0.67
C GLU A 119 -14.36 -21.47 -0.02
N ASN A 120 -13.16 -21.20 -0.56
CA ASN A 120 -11.94 -21.83 0.00
C ASN A 120 -10.61 -21.05 0.01
N ALA A 121 -10.54 -19.79 -0.39
CA ALA A 121 -9.36 -18.94 -0.15
C ALA A 121 -9.71 -17.48 -0.46
N ASP A 122 -9.15 -16.50 0.25
CA ASP A 122 -9.27 -15.08 -0.14
C ASP A 122 -8.66 -14.91 -1.55
N PRO A 123 -9.46 -14.73 -2.61
CA PRO A 123 -8.97 -14.66 -3.99
C PRO A 123 -8.17 -13.36 -4.24
N LEU A 124 -8.20 -12.43 -3.29
CA LEU A 124 -7.45 -11.18 -3.26
C LEU A 124 -6.28 -11.22 -2.27
N ALA A 125 -5.91 -12.39 -1.75
CA ALA A 125 -4.68 -12.56 -0.97
C ALA A 125 -3.45 -12.34 -1.88
N LEU A 126 -2.96 -11.10 -1.91
CA LEU A 126 -1.80 -10.69 -2.71
C LEU A 126 -0.49 -11.05 -2.02
N SER A 127 0.60 -11.06 -2.81
CA SER A 127 2.00 -11.29 -2.43
C SER A 127 2.32 -11.22 -0.92
N ASN A 128 2.85 -12.33 -0.40
CA ASN A 128 3.13 -12.56 1.03
C ASN A 128 3.79 -11.34 1.73
N PRO A 129 3.21 -10.83 2.83
CA PRO A 129 3.78 -9.71 3.60
C PRO A 129 5.18 -10.02 4.17
N ARG A 130 5.63 -11.28 4.20
CA ARG A 130 7.03 -11.62 4.55
C ARG A 130 8.08 -11.02 3.62
N GLY A 131 7.74 -10.70 2.37
CA GLY A 131 8.61 -9.92 1.47
C GLY A 131 8.59 -8.42 1.77
N TYR A 132 7.54 -7.96 2.46
CA TYR A 132 7.37 -6.63 3.02
C TYR A 132 7.74 -6.61 4.51
N MET A 133 8.84 -7.26 4.86
CA MET A 133 9.44 -7.02 6.17
C MET A 133 10.03 -5.61 6.13
N GLY A 134 9.18 -4.61 6.37
CA GLY A 134 9.55 -3.36 7.02
C GLY A 134 10.04 -3.66 8.44
N ARG A 135 11.08 -4.51 8.56
CA ARG A 135 11.77 -4.75 9.83
C ARG A 135 12.28 -3.38 10.26
N GLN A 136 11.59 -2.83 11.25
CA GLN A 136 12.17 -2.27 12.46
C GLN A 136 13.69 -2.16 12.34
N LEU A 137 14.16 -0.99 11.90
CA LEU A 137 15.53 -0.62 12.21
C LEU A 137 15.60 -0.52 13.74
N PRO A 138 16.65 -1.04 14.36
CA PRO A 138 16.75 -1.09 15.81
C PRO A 138 16.82 0.34 16.34
N ASN A 139 15.72 0.82 16.88
CA ASN A 139 15.77 1.93 17.82
C ASN A 139 15.95 1.32 19.20
N GLN A 140 17.17 0.84 19.48
CA GLN A 140 17.63 0.59 20.85
C GLN A 140 19.02 1.22 21.00
N ASP A 141 19.07 2.15 21.95
CA ASP A 141 20.24 2.75 22.59
C ASP A 141 21.17 3.63 21.76
N ILE A 142 20.81 4.91 21.64
CA ILE A 142 21.78 5.99 21.89
C ILE A 142 21.17 6.92 22.95
N GLY A 143 21.20 6.46 24.19
CA GLY A 143 20.73 7.15 25.38
C GLY A 143 21.54 6.78 26.62
N ALA A 144 22.81 7.22 26.65
CA ALA A 144 23.62 7.48 27.86
C ALA A 144 24.31 6.27 28.56
N PRO A 145 25.17 6.49 29.58
CA PRO A 145 26.63 6.39 29.45
C PRO A 145 27.23 5.40 30.47
N HIS A 146 27.84 4.31 30.03
CA HIS A 146 28.43 3.34 30.97
C HIS A 146 29.87 2.94 30.61
N GLY A 147 30.79 3.59 31.34
CA GLY A 147 31.89 2.94 32.05
C GLY A 147 32.79 1.99 31.27
N HIS A 148 33.91 2.52 30.75
CA HIS A 148 35.09 1.71 30.49
C HIS A 148 35.72 1.28 31.83
N PRO A 149 35.91 -0.03 32.10
CA PRO A 149 36.91 -0.45 33.07
C PRO A 149 38.31 -0.46 32.41
N PRO A 150 39.38 -0.22 33.19
CA PRO A 150 40.72 0.01 32.66
C PRO A 150 41.37 -1.31 32.19
N ARG A 151 42.16 -1.21 31.10
CA ARG A 151 42.98 -2.32 30.60
C ARG A 151 44.11 -2.62 31.60
N PRO A 152 44.41 -3.89 31.90
CA PRO A 152 45.58 -4.23 32.70
C PRO A 152 46.85 -4.06 31.86
N HIS A 153 47.83 -3.36 32.45
CA HIS A 153 49.21 -3.30 31.97
C HIS A 153 49.85 -4.69 31.99
N LEU A 154 50.50 -5.08 30.90
CA LEU A 154 51.53 -6.12 30.93
C LEU A 154 52.81 -5.56 30.34
N ARG A 155 53.87 -5.83 31.10
CA ARG A 155 55.26 -5.35 31.03
C ARG A 155 55.94 -5.60 29.69
#